data_AF-A0A355BQ86-F1
#
_entry.id   AF-A0A355BQ86-F1
#
_cell.length_a   1.000
_cell.length_b   1.000
_cell.length_c   1.000
_cell.angle_alpha   90.00
_cell.angle_beta   90.00
_cell.angle_gamma   90.00
#
_symmetry.space_group_name_H-M   'P 1'
#
loop_
_entity.id
_entity.type
_entity.pdbx_description
1 polymer ?
#
loop_
_entity_poly.entity_id
_entity_poly.type
_entity_poly.pdbx_seq_one_letter_code
_entity_poly.pdbx_strand_id
1 'polypeptide(L)'
;MPFYEKEVTHRIEFMDSYAIYWSDYEARLNLSSEPIYKGTNCFQLVFHEDKWSFISALWERKLKAEHLSQYFQPQLTSEPIPSGTG
;
A
#
# COMPACT_ATOMS: atom_id res chain seq x y z
N MET A 1 14.94 15.82 7.39
CA MET A 1 14.85 16.68 6.19
C MET A 1 13.45 16.52 5.61
N PRO A 2 12.81 17.58 5.11
CA PRO A 2 11.56 17.42 4.39
C PRO A 2 11.80 16.59 3.13
N PHE A 3 10.88 15.68 2.83
CA PHE A 3 10.85 14.90 1.60
C PHE A 3 9.45 14.99 1.01
N TYR A 4 9.34 14.78 -0.29
CA TYR A 4 8.09 14.73 -1.03
C TYR A 4 7.66 13.28 -1.22
N GLU A 5 6.43 12.96 -0.89
CA GLU A 5 5.82 11.69 -1.28
C GLU A 5 5.06 11.88 -2.59
N LYS A 6 5.37 11.01 -3.56
CA LYS A 6 4.71 10.98 -4.86
C LYS A 6 4.02 9.63 -5.02
N GLU A 7 2.71 9.65 -5.20
CA GLU A 7 1.93 8.49 -5.61
C GLU A 7 2.41 8.01 -7.00
N VAL A 8 2.62 6.70 -7.14
CA VAL A 8 3.07 6.07 -8.39
C VAL A 8 1.95 5.24 -9.02
N THR A 9 1.26 4.46 -8.20
CA THR A 9 0.09 3.68 -8.61
C THR A 9 -0.86 3.57 -7.44
N HIS A 10 -2.13 3.37 -7.73
CA HIS A 10 -3.15 3.17 -6.72
C HIS A 10 -4.19 2.13 -7.14
N ARG A 11 -4.86 1.58 -6.15
CA ARG A 11 -6.09 0.79 -6.29
C ARG A 11 -7.08 1.29 -5.26
N ILE A 12 -8.33 1.42 -5.68
CA ILE A 12 -9.44 1.69 -4.77
C ILE A 12 -10.47 0.58 -4.90
N GLU A 13 -10.98 0.12 -3.77
CA GLU A 13 -12.07 -0.83 -3.69
C GLU A 13 -13.15 -0.24 -2.79
N PHE A 14 -14.39 -0.27 -3.27
CA PHE A 14 -15.56 0.24 -2.56
C PHE A 14 -16.44 -0.92 -2.10
N MET A 15 -16.97 -0.80 -0.90
CA MET A 15 -18.00 -1.69 -0.36
C MET A 15 -19.00 -0.86 0.43
N ASP A 16 -20.19 -0.65 -0.13
CA ASP A 16 -21.21 0.26 0.39
C ASP A 16 -20.64 1.65 0.72
N SER A 17 -20.72 2.06 1.99
CA SER A 17 -20.19 3.32 2.50
C SER A 17 -18.70 3.27 2.83
N TYR A 18 -18.00 2.18 2.56
CA TYR A 18 -16.57 2.04 2.86
C TYR A 18 -15.73 2.06 1.59
N ALA A 19 -14.52 2.61 1.71
CA ALA A 19 -13.50 2.49 0.69
C ALA A 19 -12.19 2.03 1.33
N ILE A 20 -11.49 1.13 0.65
CA ILE A 20 -10.09 0.84 0.92
C ILE A 20 -9.28 1.34 -0.27
N TYR A 21 -8.33 2.22 0.02
CA TYR A 21 -7.43 2.80 -0.96
C TYR A 21 -6.02 2.31 -0.65
N TRP A 22 -5.37 1.71 -1.63
CA TRP A 22 -3.95 1.36 -1.58
C TRP A 22 -3.20 2.24 -2.57
N SER A 23 -2.02 2.71 -2.19
CA SER A 23 -1.10 3.29 -3.17
C SER A 23 0.35 2.90 -2.92
N ASP A 24 1.08 2.73 -4.01
CA ASP A 24 2.53 2.74 -3.94
C ASP A 24 3.00 4.20 -4.06
N TYR A 25 3.95 4.56 -3.21
CA TYR A 25 4.52 5.89 -3.17
C TYR A 25 6.04 5.85 -3.24
N GLU A 26 6.61 6.96 -3.71
CA GLU A 26 8.04 7.22 -3.71
C GLU A 26 8.31 8.46 -2.85
N ALA A 27 9.20 8.31 -1.87
CA ALA A 27 9.77 9.46 -1.19
C ALA A 27 10.95 10.00 -2.02
N ARG A 28 10.98 11.31 -2.26
CA ARG A 28 12.00 12.01 -3.06
C ARG A 28 12.44 13.29 -2.34
N LEU A 29 13.69 13.72 -2.52
CA LEU A 29 14.17 14.98 -1.94
C LEU A 29 13.56 16.21 -2.64
N ASN A 30 13.28 16.08 -3.94
CA ASN A 30 12.46 16.97 -4.73
C ASN A 30 11.72 16.16 -5.82
N LEU A 31 10.71 16.73 -6.46
CA LEU A 31 9.84 16.02 -7.42
C LEU A 31 10.59 15.40 -8.62
N SER A 32 11.76 15.94 -8.98
CA SER A 32 12.58 15.48 -10.11
C SER A 32 13.73 14.54 -9.70
N SER A 33 14.08 14.49 -8.41
CA SER A 33 15.17 13.65 -7.90
C SER A 33 14.78 12.18 -7.83
N GLU A 34 15.77 11.29 -7.97
CA GLU A 34 15.57 9.85 -7.76
C GLU A 34 14.92 9.52 -6.41
N PRO A 35 14.08 8.46 -6.33
CA PRO A 35 13.51 8.02 -5.07
C PRO A 35 14.57 7.66 -4.01
N ILE A 36 14.39 8.18 -2.80
CA ILE A 36 15.17 7.81 -1.62
C ILE A 36 14.67 6.50 -1.01
N TYR A 37 13.36 6.24 -1.03
CA TYR A 37 12.75 4.94 -0.73
C TYR A 37 11.38 4.83 -1.40
N LYS A 38 10.83 3.62 -1.44
CA LYS A 38 9.48 3.34 -1.92
C LYS A 38 8.64 2.82 -0.77
N GLY A 39 7.34 2.76 -0.95
CA GLY A 39 6.49 2.12 0.03
C GLY A 39 5.10 1.93 -0.52
N THR A 40 4.28 1.28 0.28
CA THR A 40 2.85 1.12 0.02
C THR A 40 2.12 1.72 1.21
N ASN A 41 1.05 2.47 0.97
CA ASN A 41 0.11 2.88 2.00
C ASN A 41 -1.25 2.20 1.77
N CYS A 42 -2.02 2.09 2.84
CA CYS A 42 -3.40 1.63 2.82
C CYS A 42 -4.21 2.57 3.69
N PHE A 43 -5.26 3.17 3.12
CA PHE A 43 -6.20 4.03 3.81
C PHE A 43 -7.57 3.39 3.81
N GLN A 44 -8.18 3.33 4.98
CA GLN A 44 -9.56 2.91 5.15
C GLN A 44 -10.42 4.15 5.37
N LEU A 45 -11.48 4.29 4.58
CA LEU A 45 -12.37 5.43 4.62
C LEU A 45 -13.82 4.99 4.79
N VAL A 46 -14.63 5.86 5.38
CA VAL A 46 -16.09 5.73 5.45
C VAL A 46 -16.75 7.01 4.92
N PHE A 47 -17.80 6.83 4.13
CA PHE A 47 -18.66 7.89 3.64
C PHE A 47 -19.89 8.02 4.55
N HIS A 48 -20.04 9.18 5.18
CA HIS A 48 -21.18 9.47 6.06
C HIS A 48 -21.46 10.97 6.05
N GLU A 49 -22.74 11.38 5.97
CA GLU A 49 -23.15 12.79 5.90
C GLU A 49 -22.52 13.54 4.70
N ASP A 50 -22.50 12.91 3.53
CA ASP A 50 -21.96 13.48 2.29
C ASP A 50 -20.46 13.83 2.34
N LYS A 51 -19.70 13.17 3.22
CA LYS A 51 -18.24 13.34 3.36
C LYS A 51 -17.53 12.01 3.56
N TRP A 52 -16.33 11.90 2.99
CA TRP A 52 -15.38 10.84 3.31
C TRP A 52 -14.60 11.19 4.58
N SER A 53 -14.49 10.23 5.48
CA SER A 53 -13.72 10.33 6.72
C SER A 53 -12.67 9.21 6.76
N PHE A 54 -11.45 9.53 7.21
CA PHE A 54 -10.43 8.53 7.48
C PHE A 54 -10.80 7.70 8.71
N ILE A 55 -10.73 6.37 8.58
CA ILE A 55 -10.80 5.44 9.71
C ILE A 55 -9.39 5.12 10.19
N SER A 56 -8.52 4.70 9.26
CA SER A 56 -7.17 4.27 9.59
C SER A 56 -6.24 4.48 8.40
N ALA A 57 -4.94 4.46 8.70
CA ALA A 57 -3.89 4.54 7.72
C ALA A 57 -2.72 3.63 8.13
N LEU A 58 -2.22 2.85 7.19
CA LEU A 58 -1.09 1.96 7.34
C LEU A 58 -0.04 2.34 6.31
N TRP A 59 1.22 2.36 6.72
CA TRP A 59 2.36 2.59 5.84
C TRP A 59 3.33 1.42 5.96
N GLU A 60 3.66 0.83 4.82
CA GLU A 60 4.78 -0.09 4.69
C GLU A 60 5.90 0.64 3.93
N ARG A 61 7.05 0.79 4.58
CA ARG A 61 8.23 1.37 3.95
C ARG A 61 9.10 0.26 3.37
N LYS A 62 9.30 0.29 2.05
CA LYS A 62 10.23 -0.58 1.33
C LYS A 62 11.53 0.20 1.08
N LEU A 63 12.61 -0.17 1.78
CA LEU A 63 13.94 0.33 1.43
C LEU A 63 14.29 -0.12 -0.01
N LYS A 64 15.26 0.52 -0.67
CA LYS A 64 15.70 0.08 -2.01
C LYS A 64 16.00 -1.42 -2.01
N ALA A 65 15.78 -2.10 -3.13
CA ALA A 65 15.84 -3.57 -3.27
C ALA A 65 17.14 -4.20 -2.73
N GLU A 66 18.25 -3.46 -2.78
CA GLU A 66 19.54 -3.75 -2.13
C GLU A 66 19.42 -4.09 -0.62
N HIS A 67 18.32 -3.75 0.05
CA HIS A 67 18.06 -3.97 1.48
C HIS A 67 16.82 -4.83 1.76
N LEU A 68 16.07 -5.27 0.73
CA LEU A 68 14.78 -5.98 0.87
C LEU A 68 14.87 -7.51 0.84
N SER A 69 16.03 -8.08 0.46
CA SER A 69 16.22 -9.54 0.36
C SER A 69 16.00 -10.29 1.68
N GLN A 70 15.96 -9.59 2.82
CA GLN A 70 15.70 -10.17 4.15
C GLN A 70 14.25 -10.02 4.64
N TYR A 71 13.39 -9.24 3.96
CA TYR A 71 12.03 -8.91 4.48
C TYR A 71 10.88 -9.34 3.57
N PHE A 72 11.15 -9.73 2.32
CA PHE A 72 10.14 -10.26 1.39
C PHE A 72 10.49 -11.69 0.96
N GLN A 73 10.15 -12.66 1.80
CA GLN A 73 9.72 -13.96 1.29
C GLN A 73 8.20 -13.99 1.50
N PRO A 74 7.37 -13.80 0.45
CA PRO A 74 6.02 -14.28 0.55
C PRO A 74 6.14 -15.77 0.89
N GLN A 75 5.63 -16.16 2.05
CA GLN A 75 5.37 -17.57 2.30
C GLN A 75 4.29 -17.94 1.29
N LEU A 76 4.72 -18.34 0.09
CA LEU A 76 3.94 -19.25 -0.73
C LEU A 76 3.80 -20.48 0.15
N THR A 77 2.74 -20.52 0.94
CA THR A 77 2.31 -21.77 1.57
C THR A 77 2.06 -22.71 0.40
N SER A 78 2.95 -23.68 0.25
CA SER A 78 2.84 -24.78 -0.71
C SER A 78 1.71 -25.74 -0.36
N GLU A 79 0.68 -25.27 0.36
CA GLU A 79 -0.46 -26.11 0.67
C GLU A 79 -1.28 -26.28 -0.61
N PRO A 80 -1.46 -27.52 -1.09
CA PRO A 80 -2.33 -27.78 -2.22
C PRO A 80 -3.75 -27.39 -1.83
N ILE A 81 -4.44 -26.68 -2.73
CA ILE A 81 -5.87 -26.43 -2.62
C ILE A 81 -6.56 -27.80 -2.47
N PRO A 82 -7.27 -28.10 -1.36
CA PRO A 82 -7.95 -29.36 -1.23
C PRO A 82 -9.00 -29.45 -2.35
N SER A 83 -8.87 -30.48 -3.19
CA SER A 83 -9.88 -30.79 -4.20
C SER A 83 -11.16 -31.17 -3.49
N GLY A 84 -12.10 -30.23 -3.39
CA GLY A 84 -13.43 -30.51 -2.89
C GLY A 84 -14.12 -31.50 -3.83
N THR A 85 -14.26 -32.75 -3.39
CA THR A 85 -15.30 -33.65 -3.89
C THR A 85 -16.49 -33.53 -2.94
N GLY A 86 -17.56 -32.90 -3.42
CA GLY A 86 -18.88 -32.84 -2.81
C GLY A 86 -19.90 -32.61 -3.90
#